data_AF-A0A7X7XB82-F1
#
_entry.id   AF-A0A7X7XB82-F1
#
_cell.length_a   1.000
_cell.length_b   1.000
_cell.length_c   1.000
_cell.angle_alpha   90.00
_cell.angle_beta   90.00
_cell.angle_gamma   90.00
#
_symmetry.space_group_name_H-M   'P 1'
#
loop_
_entity.id
_entity.type
_entity.pdbx_description
1 polymer ?
#
loop_
_entity_poly.entity_id
_entity_poly.type
_entity_poly.pdbx_seq_one_letter_code
_entity_poly.pdbx_strand_id
1 'polypeptide(L)'
;DWEECPEEHPKKGVEWLEEAGYPEEVIRGVLAHAWDITGVEPTSLMEKVIYTIDELTGFIIAVALVRPSRSLSDLTAKSVVKKWKDKAFAKGVNREIIEKGAEMLNMPLKELIEHVIQALQPIERELGLGQA
;
A
#
# COMPACT_ATOMS: atom_id res chain seq x y z
N ASP A 1 4.08 -3.21 -14.81
CA ASP A 1 4.90 -4.44 -14.79
C ASP A 1 4.20 -5.59 -14.06
N TRP A 2 3.48 -5.36 -12.95
CA TRP A 2 2.73 -6.40 -12.24
C TRP A 2 1.75 -7.19 -13.13
N GLU A 3 1.04 -6.51 -14.03
CA GLU A 3 0.07 -7.14 -14.95
C GLU A 3 0.72 -7.73 -16.22
N GLU A 4 1.78 -7.09 -16.71
CA GLU A 4 2.41 -7.42 -18.00
C GLU A 4 3.63 -8.36 -17.88
N CYS A 5 4.38 -8.25 -16.77
CA CYS A 5 5.61 -8.99 -16.50
C CYS A 5 5.70 -9.37 -15.00
N PRO A 6 4.72 -10.13 -14.46
CA PRO A 6 4.64 -10.43 -13.02
C PRO A 6 5.89 -11.13 -12.47
N GLU A 7 6.55 -11.96 -13.29
CA GLU A 7 7.77 -12.68 -12.90
C GLU A 7 9.00 -11.77 -12.78
N GLU A 8 8.94 -10.58 -13.39
CA GLU A 8 10.03 -9.60 -13.42
C GLU A 8 9.74 -8.36 -12.57
N HIS A 9 8.63 -8.33 -11.81
CA HIS A 9 8.31 -7.21 -10.94
C HIS A 9 9.29 -7.11 -9.75
N PRO A 10 9.76 -5.91 -9.35
CA PRO A 10 9.56 -4.62 -10.00
C PRO A 10 10.65 -4.24 -11.02
N LYS A 11 11.59 -5.14 -11.31
CA LYS A 11 12.76 -4.89 -12.15
C LYS A 11 12.37 -4.37 -13.52
N LYS A 12 11.34 -4.93 -14.14
CA LYS A 12 10.88 -4.47 -15.45
C LYS A 12 10.31 -3.05 -15.41
N GLY A 13 9.57 -2.71 -14.35
CA GLY A 13 9.09 -1.34 -14.14
C GLY A 13 10.23 -0.34 -13.94
N VAL A 14 11.30 -0.75 -13.27
CA VAL A 14 12.51 0.06 -13.09
C VAL A 14 13.19 0.37 -14.42
N GLU A 15 13.36 -0.62 -15.30
CA GLU A 15 13.92 -0.39 -16.65
C GLU A 15 13.14 0.68 -17.41
N TRP A 16 11.80 0.63 -17.36
CA TRP A 16 10.95 1.63 -18.02
C TRP A 16 11.07 3.03 -17.41
N LEU A 17 11.19 3.12 -16.07
CA LEU A 17 11.36 4.39 -15.38
C LEU A 17 12.73 5.02 -15.68
N GLU A 18 13.78 4.19 -15.78
CA GLU A 18 15.11 4.61 -16.22
C GLU A 18 15.09 5.14 -17.65
N GLU A 19 14.48 4.41 -18.59
CA GLU A 19 14.34 4.83 -19.98
C GLU A 19 13.53 6.14 -20.13
N ALA A 20 12.53 6.34 -19.28
CA ALA A 20 11.72 7.56 -19.23
C ALA A 20 12.41 8.73 -18.50
N GLY A 21 13.60 8.52 -17.92
CA GLY A 21 14.39 9.57 -17.26
C GLY A 21 13.85 10.00 -15.90
N TYR A 22 13.20 9.10 -15.15
CA TYR A 22 12.74 9.39 -13.79
C TYR A 22 13.93 9.56 -12.83
N PRO A 23 13.76 10.34 -11.74
CA PRO A 23 14.80 10.52 -10.73
C PRO A 23 15.22 9.20 -10.07
N GLU A 24 16.51 9.08 -9.73
CA GLU A 24 17.08 7.90 -9.06
C GLU A 24 16.37 7.57 -7.73
N GLU A 25 15.94 8.59 -6.99
CA GLU A 25 15.18 8.40 -5.74
C GLU A 25 13.84 7.67 -5.98
N VAL A 26 13.14 7.97 -7.08
CA VAL A 26 11.87 7.31 -7.42
C VAL A 26 12.13 5.87 -7.81
N ILE A 27 13.12 5.64 -8.69
CA ILE A 27 13.52 4.29 -9.13
C ILE A 27 13.92 3.43 -7.93
N ARG A 28 14.72 3.99 -7.01
CA ARG A 28 15.11 3.30 -5.79
C ARG A 28 13.92 3.04 -4.85
N GLY A 29 12.97 3.97 -4.76
CA GLY A 29 11.70 3.76 -4.06
C GLY A 29 10.92 2.56 -4.60
N VAL A 30 10.86 2.41 -5.92
CA VAL A 30 10.22 1.27 -6.61
C VAL A 30 11.00 -0.04 -6.43
N LEU A 31 12.31 0.01 -6.19
CA LEU A 31 13.03 -1.20 -5.77
C LEU A 31 12.74 -1.53 -4.31
N ALA A 32 12.73 -0.51 -3.45
CA ALA A 32 12.60 -0.66 -2.00
C ALA A 32 11.21 -1.10 -1.55
N HIS A 33 10.13 -0.77 -2.28
CA HIS A 33 8.78 -1.24 -1.90
C HIS A 33 8.68 -2.77 -1.96
N ALA A 34 9.45 -3.39 -2.86
CA ALA A 34 9.54 -4.84 -2.99
C ALA A 34 10.84 -5.40 -2.40
N TRP A 35 11.23 -4.93 -1.20
CA TRP A 35 12.50 -5.30 -0.55
C TRP A 35 12.77 -6.81 -0.56
N ASP A 36 11.79 -7.65 -0.23
CA ASP A 36 11.98 -9.11 -0.17
C ASP A 36 12.29 -9.74 -1.54
N ILE A 37 11.99 -9.05 -2.64
CA ILE A 37 12.25 -9.46 -4.03
C ILE A 37 13.56 -8.86 -4.54
N THR A 38 13.80 -7.58 -4.27
CA THR A 38 14.91 -6.81 -4.86
C THR A 38 16.17 -6.83 -4.00
N GLY A 39 16.05 -7.13 -2.71
CA GLY A 39 17.13 -7.00 -1.72
C GLY A 39 17.45 -5.54 -1.36
N VAL A 40 16.70 -4.56 -1.88
CA VAL A 40 16.91 -3.14 -1.61
C VAL A 40 16.16 -2.75 -0.34
N GLU A 41 16.90 -2.57 0.75
CA GLU A 41 16.31 -2.15 2.03
C GLU A 41 15.79 -0.69 1.99
N PRO A 42 14.58 -0.42 2.51
CA PRO A 42 14.06 0.94 2.70
C PRO A 42 14.84 1.71 3.77
N THR A 43 15.55 2.75 3.35
CA THR A 43 16.43 3.56 4.19
C THR A 43 15.92 4.98 4.39
N SER A 44 15.42 5.62 3.32
CA SER A 44 14.87 6.96 3.36
C SER A 44 13.43 6.98 3.91
N LEU A 45 12.94 8.16 4.29
CA LEU A 45 11.55 8.31 4.73
C LEU A 45 10.56 7.90 3.63
N MET A 46 10.80 8.35 2.39
CA MET A 46 9.96 8.01 1.24
C MET A 46 9.92 6.50 0.99
N GLU A 47 11.09 5.84 0.99
CA GLU A 47 11.21 4.40 0.78
C GLU A 47 10.44 3.61 1.86
N LYS A 48 10.59 4.00 3.14
CA LYS A 48 9.86 3.37 4.25
C LYS A 48 8.36 3.57 4.13
N VAL A 49 7.93 4.76 3.71
CA VAL A 49 6.51 5.04 3.47
C VAL A 49 5.96 4.16 2.36
N ILE A 50 6.57 4.15 1.16
CA ILE A 50 6.05 3.36 0.03
C ILE A 50 6.05 1.85 0.33
N TYR A 51 7.11 1.34 0.97
CA TYR A 51 7.16 -0.05 1.45
C TYR A 51 5.99 -0.41 2.38
N THR A 52 5.61 0.53 3.25
CA THR A 52 4.53 0.30 4.22
C THR A 52 3.15 0.41 3.60
N ILE A 53 2.92 1.46 2.80
CA ILE A 53 1.56 1.84 2.41
C ILE A 53 1.06 1.11 1.16
N ASP A 54 1.95 0.58 0.31
CA ASP A 54 1.59 -0.11 -0.93
C ASP A 54 0.55 -1.22 -0.66
N GLU A 55 0.90 -2.20 0.17
CA GLU A 55 -0.01 -3.27 0.62
C GLU A 55 -1.18 -2.76 1.49
N LEU A 56 -0.94 -1.74 2.32
CA LEU A 56 -1.96 -1.21 3.23
C LEU A 56 -3.12 -0.55 2.46
N THR A 57 -2.86 0.10 1.33
CA THR A 57 -3.90 0.70 0.49
C THR A 57 -4.87 -0.37 -0.03
N GLY A 58 -4.35 -1.48 -0.56
CA GLY A 58 -5.15 -2.61 -1.02
C GLY A 58 -6.00 -3.22 0.09
N PHE A 59 -5.45 -3.35 1.30
CA PHE A 59 -6.20 -3.81 2.46
C PHE A 59 -7.37 -2.88 2.81
N ILE A 60 -7.14 -1.56 2.85
CA ILE A 60 -8.17 -0.56 3.18
C ILE A 60 -9.28 -0.54 2.14
N ILE A 61 -8.93 -0.61 0.84
CA ILE A 61 -9.91 -0.70 -0.26
C ILE A 61 -10.74 -1.97 -0.11
N ALA A 62 -10.12 -3.13 0.18
CA ALA A 62 -10.85 -4.37 0.43
C ALA A 62 -11.83 -4.23 1.60
N VAL A 63 -11.44 -3.56 2.69
CA VAL A 63 -12.34 -3.30 3.82
C VAL A 63 -13.53 -2.43 3.40
N ALA A 64 -13.32 -1.40 2.58
CA ALA A 64 -14.39 -0.56 2.08
C ALA A 64 -15.37 -1.34 1.20
N LEU A 65 -14.87 -2.18 0.29
CA LEU A 65 -15.67 -2.95 -0.68
C LEU A 65 -16.66 -3.92 -0.04
N VAL A 66 -16.35 -4.47 1.14
CA VAL A 66 -17.25 -5.41 1.86
C VAL A 66 -18.27 -4.71 2.76
N ARG A 67 -18.24 -3.38 2.87
CA ARG A 67 -19.26 -2.63 3.60
C ARG A 67 -20.48 -2.38 2.72
N PRO A 68 -21.69 -2.26 3.31
CA PRO A 68 -22.88 -1.87 2.55
C PRO A 68 -22.72 -0.54 1.81
N SER A 69 -22.03 0.44 2.43
CA SER A 69 -21.78 1.76 1.85
C SER A 69 -20.82 1.74 0.67
N ARG A 70 -19.93 0.73 0.58
CA ARG A 70 -18.79 0.67 -0.36
C ARG A 70 -18.05 2.02 -0.48
N SER A 71 -17.86 2.70 0.64
CA SER A 71 -17.30 4.06 0.69
C SER A 71 -16.21 4.15 1.75
N LEU A 72 -15.28 5.08 1.53
CA LEU A 72 -14.28 5.49 2.51
C LEU A 72 -14.83 6.57 3.44
N SER A 73 -15.90 7.27 3.06
CA SER A 73 -16.51 8.36 3.82
C SER A 73 -17.00 7.93 5.21
N ASP A 74 -17.47 6.69 5.37
CA ASP A 74 -17.89 6.13 6.66
C ASP A 74 -16.89 5.09 7.24
N LEU A 75 -15.72 4.96 6.62
CA LEU A 75 -14.67 4.04 7.06
C LEU A 75 -13.84 4.68 8.17
N THR A 76 -13.67 3.95 9.28
CA THR A 76 -12.83 4.39 10.40
C THR A 76 -11.67 3.44 10.59
N ALA A 77 -10.55 3.93 11.11
CA ALA A 77 -9.40 3.08 11.41
C ALA A 77 -9.73 1.96 12.41
N LYS A 78 -10.65 2.20 13.35
CA LYS A 78 -11.15 1.16 14.26
C LYS A 78 -11.78 -0.02 13.49
N SER A 79 -12.55 0.26 12.44
CA SER A 79 -13.15 -0.78 11.59
C SER A 79 -12.10 -1.57 10.83
N VAL A 80 -11.07 -0.89 10.30
CA VAL A 80 -9.95 -1.54 9.60
C VAL A 80 -9.12 -2.38 10.56
N VAL A 81 -8.77 -1.88 11.75
CA VAL A 81 -8.06 -2.64 12.81
C VAL A 81 -8.86 -3.86 13.26
N LYS A 82 -10.20 -3.78 13.28
CA LYS A 82 -11.03 -4.97 13.55
C LYS A 82 -10.87 -6.02 12.46
N LYS A 83 -10.87 -5.61 11.19
CA LYS A 83 -10.63 -6.51 10.04
C LYS A 83 -9.19 -7.01 9.94
N TRP A 84 -8.21 -6.24 10.42
CA TRP A 84 -6.79 -6.61 10.46
C TRP A 84 -6.58 -7.96 11.16
N LYS A 85 -7.31 -8.18 12.27
CA LYS A 85 -7.26 -9.39 13.10
C LYS A 85 -7.85 -10.63 12.42
N ASP A 86 -8.71 -10.44 11.42
CA ASP A 86 -9.27 -11.53 10.62
C ASP A 86 -8.26 -11.93 9.54
N LYS A 87 -7.43 -12.92 9.83
CA LYS A 87 -6.39 -13.40 8.90
C LYS A 87 -6.97 -14.09 7.65
N ALA A 88 -8.25 -14.48 7.66
CA ALA A 88 -8.91 -15.04 6.48
C ALA A 88 -9.42 -13.96 5.52
N PHE A 89 -9.59 -12.72 6.00
CA PHE A 89 -9.94 -11.58 5.18
C PHE A 89 -8.73 -11.04 4.42
N ALA A 90 -8.89 -10.72 3.14
CA ALA A 90 -7.80 -10.21 2.28
C ALA A 90 -6.51 -11.04 2.43
N LYS A 91 -6.60 -12.36 2.16
CA LYS A 91 -5.47 -13.30 2.33
C LYS A 91 -4.25 -12.97 1.46
N GLY A 92 -4.46 -12.24 0.36
CA GLY A 92 -3.37 -11.79 -0.52
C GLY A 92 -2.51 -10.71 0.10
N VAL A 93 -3.01 -9.97 1.10
CA VAL A 93 -2.26 -8.89 1.74
C VAL A 93 -1.22 -9.45 2.69
N ASN A 94 0.04 -9.10 2.45
CA ASN A 94 1.13 -9.43 3.36
C ASN A 94 1.14 -8.47 4.58
N ARG A 95 0.57 -8.95 5.68
CA ARG A 95 0.48 -8.17 6.93
C ARG A 95 1.83 -7.93 7.59
N GLU A 96 2.79 -8.84 7.39
CA GLU A 96 4.12 -8.74 7.99
C GLU A 96 4.92 -7.58 7.37
N ILE A 97 4.76 -7.34 6.05
CA ILE A 97 5.34 -6.17 5.37
C ILE A 97 4.84 -4.86 5.99
N ILE A 98 3.52 -4.75 6.18
CA ILE A 98 2.90 -3.55 6.77
C ILE A 98 3.34 -3.37 8.23
N GLU A 99 3.39 -4.45 9.02
CA GLU A 99 3.83 -4.41 10.43
C GLU A 99 5.30 -3.98 10.53
N LYS A 100 6.18 -4.56 9.71
CA LYS A 100 7.60 -4.17 9.62
C LYS A 100 7.76 -2.72 9.17
N GLY A 101 7.00 -2.29 8.17
CA GLY A 101 6.99 -0.91 7.70
C GLY A 101 6.55 0.08 8.79
N ALA A 102 5.52 -0.27 9.55
CA ALA A 102 5.06 0.53 10.70
C ALA A 102 6.13 0.68 11.78
N GLU A 103 6.88 -0.39 12.07
CA GLU A 103 8.04 -0.34 12.96
C GLU A 103 9.15 0.56 12.41
N MET A 104 9.48 0.46 11.12
CA MET A 104 10.50 1.31 10.46
C MET A 104 10.15 2.79 10.49
N LEU A 105 8.85 3.12 10.44
CA LEU A 105 8.32 4.47 10.55
C LEU A 105 8.15 4.94 12.01
N ASN A 106 8.32 4.03 12.98
CA ASN A 106 8.00 4.27 14.40
C ASN A 106 6.57 4.84 14.57
N MET A 107 5.61 4.30 13.82
CA MET A 107 4.23 4.77 13.78
C MET A 107 3.26 3.63 14.13
N PRO A 108 2.30 3.85 15.05
CA PRO A 108 1.27 2.85 15.34
C PRO A 108 0.44 2.51 14.09
N LEU A 109 0.15 1.22 13.88
CA LEU A 109 -0.66 0.76 12.75
C LEU A 109 -2.00 1.51 12.60
N LYS A 110 -2.65 1.83 13.73
CA LYS A 110 -3.91 2.59 13.72
C LYS A 110 -3.73 3.98 13.10
N GLU A 111 -2.62 4.66 13.38
CA GLU A 111 -2.33 5.99 12.86
C GLU A 111 -2.01 5.93 11.36
N LEU A 112 -1.22 4.95 10.92
CA LEU A 112 -0.99 4.69 9.49
C LEU A 112 -2.29 4.47 8.73
N ILE A 113 -3.18 3.65 9.29
CA ILE A 113 -4.51 3.42 8.71
C ILE A 113 -5.31 4.74 8.62
N GLU A 114 -5.25 5.60 9.63
CA GLU A 114 -5.94 6.90 9.60
C GLU A 114 -5.40 7.78 8.47
N HIS A 115 -4.08 7.88 8.32
CA HIS A 115 -3.45 8.63 7.24
C HIS A 115 -3.82 8.10 5.85
N VAL A 116 -3.78 6.77 5.65
CA VAL A 116 -4.12 6.18 4.35
C VAL A 116 -5.60 6.36 4.03
N ILE A 117 -6.52 6.20 4.99
CA ILE A 117 -7.95 6.50 4.76
C ILE A 117 -8.13 7.95 4.32
N GLN A 118 -7.52 8.90 5.03
CA GLN A 118 -7.63 10.33 4.71
C GLN A 118 -7.05 10.66 3.33
N ALA A 119 -5.96 10.01 2.93
CA ALA A 119 -5.35 10.20 1.61
C ALA A 119 -6.22 9.65 0.47
N LEU A 120 -6.91 8.53 0.69
CA LEU A 120 -7.75 7.89 -0.33
C LEU A 120 -9.16 8.47 -0.42
N GLN A 121 -9.69 9.06 0.66
CA GLN A 121 -11.05 9.62 0.72
C GLN A 121 -11.37 10.62 -0.40
N PRO A 122 -10.51 11.63 -0.69
CA PRO A 122 -10.79 12.62 -1.74
C PRO A 122 -10.95 12.02 -3.14
N ILE A 123 -10.32 10.86 -3.39
CA ILE A 123 -10.32 10.17 -4.68
C ILE A 123 -11.20 8.92 -4.70
N GLU A 124 -12.07 8.71 -3.69
CA GLU A 124 -12.79 7.43 -3.53
C GLU A 124 -13.56 6.99 -4.79
N ARG A 125 -14.09 7.95 -5.56
CA ARG A 125 -14.80 7.68 -6.82
C ARG A 125 -13.89 7.11 -7.92
N GLU A 126 -12.66 7.59 -8.00
CA GLU A 126 -11.64 7.09 -8.93
C GLU A 126 -11.23 5.66 -8.57
N LEU A 127 -11.30 5.32 -7.28
CA LEU A 127 -11.06 3.97 -6.76
C LEU A 127 -12.28 3.03 -6.91
N GLY A 128 -13.36 3.48 -7.54
CA GLY A 128 -14.59 2.69 -7.70
C GLY A 128 -15.44 2.57 -6.43
N LEU A 129 -15.23 3.46 -5.45
CA LEU A 129 -15.97 3.53 -4.17
C LEU A 129 -16.91 4.74 -4.16
N GLY A 130 -17.84 4.80 -3.20
CA GLY A 130 -18.68 5.98 -2.97
C GLY A 130 -19.65 6.31 -4.12
N GLN A 131 -20.13 5.29 -4.84
CA GLN A 131 -21.05 5.44 -5.98
C GLN A 131 -22.55 5.45 -5.59
N ALA A 132 -22.86 5.24 -4.31
CA ALA A 132 -24.23 5.17 -3.79
C ALA A 132 -24.86 6.54 -3.54
#